data_AF-A0A7K7AKD0-F1
#
_entry.id   AF-A0A7K7AKD0-F1
#
_cell.length_a   1.000
_cell.length_b   1.000
_cell.length_c   1.000
_cell.angle_alpha   90.00
_cell.angle_beta   90.00
_cell.angle_gamma   90.00
#
_symmetry.space_group_name_H-M   'P 1'
#
loop_
_entity.id
_entity.type
_entity.pdbx_description
1 polymer ?
#
loop_
_entity_poly.entity_id
_entity_poly.type
_entity_poly.pdbx_seq_one_letter_code
_entity_poly.pdbx_strand_id
1 'polypeptide(L)'
;VRIQTERRYRGIWHCIQETYRTEKVWGFYKGVSASVFSVSLISSVSFGTYRNFLRSICKWRYGTADAKPSKLDIVLAGSATGAVRVMLMTPSEVAKVRMQTQRRPHPSAASPHPASKPKYQGSLHCLRVIAKEEGFGGLYKGCSALLCRDCSSSAIYFLTYSVLCNWLTPEGKNKPGFLVVLLSGGFAGVLAWGLATPMDVIKSRLQTDESGQHKYKGLIHCARESVRQEGVKVLFKGLGLNCMRAFPVNMVVFVTYEAVLRFTNRLTN
;
A
#
# COMPACT_ATOMS: atom_id res chain seq x y z
N VAL A 1 -10.55 7.82 5.25
CA VAL A 1 -10.36 8.95 4.31
C VAL A 1 -11.32 10.10 4.58
N ARG A 2 -12.66 9.97 4.46
CA ARG A 2 -13.61 11.09 4.71
C ARG A 2 -13.45 11.76 6.09
N ILE A 3 -13.15 10.97 7.12
CA ILE A 3 -12.89 11.45 8.47
C ILE A 3 -11.60 12.28 8.61
N GLN A 4 -10.67 12.14 7.65
CA GLN A 4 -9.39 12.85 7.63
C GLN A 4 -9.46 14.12 6.77
N THR A 5 -10.46 14.28 5.91
CA THR A 5 -10.57 15.42 4.98
C THR A 5 -11.62 16.47 5.37
N GLU A 6 -12.67 16.09 6.10
CA GLU A 6 -13.74 17.02 6.49
C GLU A 6 -13.73 17.30 8.00
N ARG A 7 -13.55 18.58 8.39
CA ARG A 7 -13.61 19.07 9.79
C ARG A 7 -15.01 18.91 10.43
N ARG A 8 -16.01 18.46 9.66
CA ARG A 8 -17.41 18.32 10.07
C ARG A 8 -17.66 17.10 10.95
N TYR A 9 -16.75 16.12 10.93
CA TYR A 9 -16.91 14.89 11.71
C TYR A 9 -16.12 14.99 13.02
N ARG A 10 -16.84 15.13 14.14
CA ARG A 10 -16.26 15.15 15.49
C ARG A 10 -15.73 13.78 15.95
N GLY A 11 -16.02 12.69 15.21
CA GLY A 11 -15.56 11.34 15.53
C GLY A 11 -16.00 10.28 14.52
N ILE A 12 -15.51 9.05 14.68
CA ILE A 12 -15.75 7.89 13.78
C ILE A 12 -17.23 7.57 13.71
N TRP A 13 -17.91 7.60 14.86
CA TRP A 13 -19.35 7.33 14.94
C TRP A 13 -20.20 8.35 14.18
N HIS A 14 -19.88 9.64 14.31
CA HIS A 14 -20.59 10.69 13.58
C HIS A 14 -20.44 10.54 12.07
N CYS A 15 -19.25 10.15 11.59
CA CYS A 15 -18.99 9.92 10.17
C CYS A 15 -19.77 8.71 9.63
N ILE A 16 -19.85 7.63 10.42
CA ILE A 16 -20.59 6.41 10.04
C ILE A 16 -22.09 6.70 9.97
N GLN A 17 -22.64 7.37 10.99
CA GLN A 17 -24.06 7.68 11.07
C GLN A 17 -24.50 8.65 9.96
N GLU A 18 -23.72 9.70 9.69
CA GLU A 18 -24.00 10.63 8.60
C GLU A 18 -23.93 9.94 7.22
N THR A 19 -22.90 9.11 6.99
CA THR A 19 -22.73 8.37 5.73
C THR A 19 -23.89 7.39 5.50
N TYR A 20 -24.30 6.68 6.55
CA TYR A 20 -25.46 5.79 6.51
C TYR A 20 -26.77 6.56 6.26
N ARG A 21 -26.93 7.73 6.87
CA ARG A 21 -28.14 8.55 6.70
C ARG A 21 -28.24 9.22 5.32
N THR A 22 -27.10 9.58 4.72
CA THR A 22 -27.05 10.35 3.47
C THR A 22 -26.91 9.47 2.22
N GLU A 23 -26.09 8.42 2.30
CA GLU A 23 -25.75 7.56 1.15
C GLU A 23 -26.15 6.09 1.35
N LYS A 24 -26.75 5.74 2.49
CA LYS A 24 -27.11 4.36 2.89
C LYS A 24 -25.90 3.42 2.79
N VAL A 25 -26.15 2.11 2.69
CA VAL A 25 -25.11 1.07 2.62
C VAL A 25 -24.23 1.23 1.37
N TRP A 26 -24.81 1.69 0.26
CA TRP A 26 -24.13 1.85 -1.04
C TRP A 26 -23.04 2.94 -1.04
N GLY A 27 -23.13 3.93 -0.16
CA GLY A 27 -22.07 4.94 0.04
C GLY A 27 -20.73 4.34 0.45
N PHE A 28 -20.74 3.24 1.22
CA PHE A 28 -19.54 2.56 1.70
C PHE A 28 -18.83 1.75 0.59
N TYR A 29 -19.58 1.25 -0.39
CA TYR A 29 -19.06 0.44 -1.49
C TYR A 29 -18.68 1.25 -2.73
N LYS A 30 -19.02 2.55 -2.75
CA LYS A 30 -18.75 3.45 -3.89
C LYS A 30 -17.25 3.61 -4.11
N GLY A 31 -16.76 3.09 -5.23
CA GLY A 31 -15.33 3.12 -5.61
C GLY A 31 -14.52 1.89 -5.18
N VAL A 32 -15.12 0.94 -4.45
CA VAL A 32 -14.50 -0.35 -4.13
C VAL A 32 -14.33 -1.18 -5.40
N SER A 33 -15.34 -1.25 -6.26
CA SER A 33 -15.28 -1.99 -7.53
C SER A 33 -14.16 -1.50 -8.45
N ALA A 34 -14.05 -0.18 -8.65
CA ALA A 34 -12.98 0.42 -9.44
C ALA A 34 -11.59 0.13 -8.82
N SER A 35 -11.50 0.14 -7.49
CA SER A 35 -10.25 -0.19 -6.78
C SER A 35 -9.87 -1.66 -6.92
N VAL A 36 -10.84 -2.57 -6.81
CA VAL A 36 -10.66 -4.01 -6.99
C VAL A 36 -10.24 -4.31 -8.41
N PHE A 37 -10.91 -3.73 -9.40
CA PHE A 37 -10.58 -3.92 -10.82
C PHE A 37 -9.14 -3.48 -11.15
N SER A 38 -8.72 -2.30 -10.69
CA SER A 38 -7.33 -1.84 -10.88
C SER A 38 -6.31 -2.77 -10.19
N VAL A 39 -6.61 -3.23 -8.97
CA VAL A 39 -5.71 -4.15 -8.24
C VAL A 39 -5.62 -5.51 -8.93
N SER A 40 -6.73 -6.03 -9.45
CA SER A 40 -6.75 -7.28 -10.20
C SER A 40 -5.94 -7.20 -11.49
N LEU A 41 -6.06 -6.10 -12.24
CA LEU A 41 -5.25 -5.87 -13.45
C LEU A 41 -3.76 -5.81 -13.11
N ILE A 42 -3.38 -5.04 -12.10
CA ILE A 42 -1.98 -4.91 -11.67
C ILE A 42 -1.43 -6.26 -11.21
N SER A 43 -2.21 -7.03 -10.45
CA SER A 43 -1.80 -8.36 -9.99
C SER A 43 -1.67 -9.35 -11.14
N SER A 44 -2.59 -9.33 -12.11
CA SER A 44 -2.50 -10.16 -13.32
C SER A 44 -1.21 -9.90 -14.10
N VAL A 45 -0.91 -8.62 -14.36
CA VAL A 45 0.33 -8.22 -15.04
C VAL A 45 1.55 -8.62 -14.21
N SER A 46 1.51 -8.44 -12.88
CA SER A 46 2.60 -8.84 -11.98
C SER A 46 2.90 -10.34 -12.08
N PHE A 47 1.87 -11.20 -12.05
CA PHE A 47 2.07 -12.65 -12.17
C PHE A 47 2.56 -13.04 -13.56
N GLY A 48 2.08 -12.39 -14.63
CA GLY A 48 2.57 -12.59 -15.98
C GLY A 48 4.05 -12.23 -16.13
N THR A 49 4.44 -11.05 -15.64
CA THR A 49 5.84 -10.59 -15.61
C THR A 49 6.72 -11.55 -14.82
N TYR A 50 6.30 -11.95 -13.62
CA TYR A 50 7.05 -12.90 -12.80
C TYR A 50 7.31 -14.22 -13.53
N ARG A 51 6.27 -14.82 -14.13
CA ARG A 51 6.39 -16.08 -14.86
C ARG A 51 7.28 -15.96 -16.10
N ASN A 52 7.19 -14.86 -16.83
CA ASN A 52 8.01 -14.64 -18.03
C ASN A 52 9.48 -14.37 -17.67
N PHE A 53 9.76 -13.54 -16.66
CA PHE A 53 11.12 -13.31 -16.20
C PHE A 53 11.77 -14.57 -15.64
N LEU A 54 11.03 -15.33 -14.83
CA LEU A 54 11.53 -16.58 -14.28
C LEU A 54 11.83 -17.60 -15.38
N ARG A 55 10.94 -17.77 -16.36
CA ARG A 55 11.16 -18.64 -17.52
C ARG A 55 12.37 -18.22 -18.36
N SER A 56 12.53 -16.92 -18.60
CA SER A 56 13.67 -16.39 -19.35
C SER A 56 14.99 -16.64 -18.61
N ILE A 57 15.04 -16.43 -17.30
CA ILE A 57 16.22 -16.70 -16.48
C ILE A 57 16.52 -18.20 -16.45
N CYS A 58 15.52 -19.06 -16.25
CA CYS A 58 15.70 -20.51 -16.25
C CYS A 58 16.17 -21.04 -17.60
N LYS A 59 15.61 -20.54 -18.71
CA LYS A 59 16.04 -20.90 -20.06
C LYS A 59 17.47 -20.45 -20.35
N TRP A 60 17.86 -19.26 -19.90
CA TRP A 60 19.20 -18.72 -20.12
C TRP A 60 20.26 -19.40 -19.26
N ARG A 61 19.92 -19.79 -18.02
CA ARG A 61 20.87 -20.34 -17.04
C ARG A 61 20.94 -21.87 -17.02
N TYR A 62 19.82 -22.55 -17.28
CA TYR A 62 19.71 -24.01 -17.18
C TYR A 62 19.30 -24.67 -18.51
N GLY A 63 19.11 -23.90 -19.59
CA GLY A 63 18.71 -24.42 -20.90
C GLY A 63 17.28 -24.96 -20.99
N THR A 64 16.55 -25.08 -19.86
CA THR A 64 15.19 -25.63 -19.80
C THR A 64 14.28 -24.74 -18.94
N ALA A 65 13.05 -24.52 -19.40
CA ALA A 65 12.09 -23.61 -18.75
C ALA A 65 11.48 -24.15 -17.45
N ASP A 66 11.53 -25.47 -17.23
CA ASP A 66 10.95 -26.16 -16.06
C ASP A 66 12.02 -26.58 -15.03
N ALA A 67 13.25 -26.10 -15.17
CA ALA A 67 14.29 -26.32 -14.17
C ALA A 67 13.89 -25.68 -12.82
N LYS A 68 14.14 -26.38 -11.72
CA LYS A 68 13.84 -25.89 -10.37
C LYS A 68 14.66 -24.60 -10.12
N PRO A 69 14.01 -23.43 -9.99
CA PRO A 69 14.73 -22.16 -9.96
C PRO A 69 15.57 -22.05 -8.67
N SER A 70 16.78 -21.52 -8.79
CA SER A 70 17.60 -21.20 -7.63
C SER A 70 16.97 -20.03 -6.86
N LYS A 71 17.30 -19.91 -5.57
CA LYS A 71 16.84 -18.78 -4.74
C LYS A 71 17.20 -17.43 -5.37
N LEU A 72 18.33 -17.35 -6.06
CA LEU A 72 18.76 -16.14 -6.78
C LEU A 72 17.87 -15.81 -7.98
N ASP A 73 17.42 -16.81 -8.74
CA ASP A 73 16.56 -16.59 -9.91
C ASP A 73 15.16 -16.12 -9.48
N ILE A 74 14.67 -16.64 -8.35
CA ILE A 74 13.44 -16.20 -7.71
C ILE A 74 13.56 -14.73 -7.25
N VAL A 75 14.68 -14.35 -6.63
CA VAL A 75 14.94 -12.97 -6.20
C VAL A 75 15.04 -12.00 -7.38
N LEU A 76 15.71 -12.41 -8.47
CA LEU A 76 15.82 -11.60 -9.69
C LEU A 76 14.47 -11.42 -10.38
N ALA A 77 13.72 -12.51 -10.58
CA ALA A 77 12.39 -12.45 -11.17
C ALA A 77 11.42 -11.65 -10.28
N GLY A 78 11.51 -11.81 -8.96
CA GLY A 78 10.74 -11.04 -7.98
C GLY A 78 11.07 -9.55 -8.02
N SER A 79 12.35 -9.19 -8.12
CA SER A 79 12.79 -7.78 -8.20
C SER A 79 12.33 -7.11 -9.50
N ALA A 80 12.46 -7.79 -10.64
CA ALA A 80 11.96 -7.31 -11.92
C ALA A 80 10.43 -7.11 -11.91
N THR A 81 9.71 -8.06 -11.30
CA THR A 81 8.26 -7.95 -11.11
C THR A 81 7.89 -6.77 -10.21
N GLY A 82 8.63 -6.55 -9.12
CA GLY A 82 8.46 -5.43 -8.22
C GLY A 82 8.61 -4.08 -8.94
N ALA A 83 9.65 -3.93 -9.76
CA ALA A 83 9.89 -2.72 -10.53
C ALA A 83 8.73 -2.43 -11.52
N VAL A 84 8.30 -3.43 -12.28
CA VAL A 84 7.16 -3.30 -13.22
C VAL A 84 5.87 -2.96 -12.48
N ARG A 85 5.60 -3.65 -11.37
CA ARG A 85 4.43 -3.40 -10.53
C ARG A 85 4.42 -1.96 -10.02
N VAL A 86 5.55 -1.47 -9.52
CA VAL A 86 5.66 -0.09 -9.03
C VAL A 86 5.44 0.92 -10.15
N MET A 87 6.02 0.71 -11.34
CA MET A 87 5.79 1.60 -12.49
C MET A 87 4.31 1.70 -12.88
N LEU A 88 3.58 0.58 -12.88
CA LEU A 88 2.15 0.55 -13.21
C LEU A 88 1.26 1.12 -12.09
N MET A 89 1.64 0.88 -10.85
CA MET A 89 0.82 1.21 -9.68
C MET A 89 0.99 2.67 -9.24
N THR A 90 2.18 3.25 -9.41
CA THR A 90 2.50 4.62 -8.96
C THR A 90 1.50 5.69 -9.43
N PRO A 91 1.17 5.82 -10.73
CA PRO A 91 0.23 6.86 -11.17
C PRO A 91 -1.16 6.68 -10.55
N SER A 92 -1.62 5.43 -10.45
CA SER A 92 -2.92 5.11 -9.83
C SER A 92 -2.95 5.45 -8.33
N GLU A 93 -1.85 5.22 -7.62
CA GLU A 93 -1.72 5.60 -6.21
C GLU A 93 -1.66 7.11 -6.01
N VAL A 94 -0.87 7.83 -6.81
CA VAL A 94 -0.78 9.30 -6.72
C VAL A 94 -2.15 9.93 -6.96
N ALA A 95 -2.88 9.47 -7.97
CA ALA A 95 -4.24 9.95 -8.25
C ALA A 95 -5.20 9.66 -7.09
N LYS A 96 -5.11 8.46 -6.48
CA LYS A 96 -5.90 8.12 -5.29
C LYS A 96 -5.56 9.03 -4.12
N VAL A 97 -4.29 9.19 -3.77
CA VAL A 97 -3.86 10.00 -2.61
C VAL A 97 -4.25 11.46 -2.78
N ARG A 98 -4.09 12.05 -3.97
CA ARG A 98 -4.50 13.44 -4.23
C ARG A 98 -6.00 13.64 -4.18
N MET A 99 -6.78 12.74 -4.81
CA MET A 99 -8.24 12.76 -4.71
C MET A 99 -8.72 12.60 -3.26
N GLN A 100 -8.02 11.77 -2.47
CA GLN A 100 -8.33 11.51 -1.08
C GLN A 100 -7.90 12.64 -0.14
N THR A 101 -6.98 13.51 -0.56
CA THR A 101 -6.51 14.66 0.24
C THR A 101 -7.19 15.95 -0.18
N GLN A 102 -7.67 16.05 -1.42
CA GLN A 102 -8.37 17.23 -1.91
C GLN A 102 -9.53 17.59 -0.98
N ARG A 103 -9.45 18.80 -0.42
CA ARG A 103 -10.54 19.37 0.37
C ARG A 103 -11.63 19.84 -0.58
N ARG A 104 -12.86 19.34 -0.41
CA ARG A 104 -14.00 19.91 -1.12
C ARG A 104 -14.21 21.34 -0.62
N PRO A 105 -14.38 22.33 -1.51
CA PRO A 105 -14.78 23.66 -1.09
C PRO A 105 -16.12 23.55 -0.38
N HIS A 106 -16.15 23.96 0.88
CA HIS A 106 -17.38 24.01 1.67
C HIS A 106 -18.21 25.20 1.17
N PRO A 107 -19.51 25.05 0.91
CA PRO A 107 -20.37 26.21 0.74
C PRO A 107 -20.41 26.96 2.07
N SER A 108 -19.63 28.03 2.19
CA SER A 108 -19.78 28.99 3.27
C SER A 108 -21.01 29.83 2.95
N ALA A 109 -21.97 29.87 3.88
CA ALA A 109 -23.20 30.67 3.76
C ALA A 109 -22.97 32.20 3.68
N ALA A 110 -21.70 32.65 3.63
CA ALA A 110 -21.28 34.04 3.67
C ALA A 110 -20.56 34.53 2.40
N SER A 111 -20.55 33.74 1.32
CA SER A 111 -19.88 34.11 0.07
C SER A 111 -20.87 34.10 -1.10
N PRO A 112 -21.10 35.22 -1.83
CA PRO A 112 -22.05 35.28 -2.94
C PRO A 112 -21.60 34.54 -4.22
N HIS A 113 -20.41 33.92 -4.21
CA HIS A 113 -19.87 33.23 -5.36
C HIS A 113 -20.25 31.74 -5.37
N PRO A 114 -20.66 31.18 -6.52
CA PRO A 114 -20.98 29.78 -6.64
C PRO A 114 -19.79 28.92 -6.20
N ALA A 115 -20.06 27.90 -5.37
CA ALA A 115 -19.04 27.00 -4.84
C ALA A 115 -18.13 26.51 -5.98
N SER A 116 -16.83 26.79 -5.87
CA SER A 116 -15.85 26.43 -6.89
C SER A 116 -15.88 24.92 -7.12
N LYS A 117 -15.87 24.48 -8.39
CA LYS A 117 -15.90 23.05 -8.71
C LYS A 117 -14.64 22.37 -8.11
N PRO A 118 -14.75 21.15 -7.59
CA PRO A 118 -13.58 20.41 -7.08
C PRO A 118 -12.50 20.30 -8.16
N LYS A 119 -11.23 20.60 -7.81
CA LYS A 119 -10.07 20.59 -8.72
C LYS A 119 -9.95 19.26 -9.49
N TYR A 120 -10.20 18.14 -8.81
CA TYR A 120 -10.24 16.81 -9.39
C TYR A 120 -11.65 16.21 -9.28
N GLN A 121 -12.28 15.94 -10.42
CA GLN A 121 -13.64 15.37 -10.48
C GLN A 121 -13.66 13.83 -10.59
N GLY A 122 -12.50 13.21 -10.81
CA GLY A 122 -12.33 11.76 -10.93
C GLY A 122 -10.87 11.35 -11.11
N SER A 123 -10.56 10.06 -10.96
CA SER A 123 -9.18 9.55 -11.01
C SER A 123 -8.50 9.79 -12.37
N LEU A 124 -9.23 9.59 -13.48
CA LEU A 124 -8.69 9.84 -14.84
C LEU A 124 -8.51 11.33 -15.13
N HIS A 125 -9.43 12.18 -14.65
CA HIS A 125 -9.30 13.63 -14.75
C HIS A 125 -8.11 14.12 -13.91
N CYS A 126 -7.95 13.58 -12.69
CA CYS A 126 -6.81 13.84 -11.82
C CYS A 126 -5.49 13.51 -12.53
N LEU A 127 -5.37 12.31 -13.11
CA LEU A 127 -4.19 11.90 -13.87
C LEU A 127 -3.87 12.85 -15.03
N ARG A 128 -4.87 13.24 -15.83
CA ARG A 128 -4.67 14.19 -16.94
C ARG A 128 -4.24 15.57 -16.46
N VAL A 129 -4.85 16.08 -15.39
CA VAL A 129 -4.49 17.39 -14.81
C VAL A 129 -3.06 17.36 -14.28
N ILE A 130 -2.66 16.29 -13.56
CA ILE A 130 -1.29 16.14 -13.08
C ILE A 130 -0.30 16.05 -14.25
N ALA A 131 -0.61 15.29 -15.29
CA ALA A 131 0.24 15.19 -16.47
C ALA A 131 0.43 16.55 -17.17
N LYS A 132 -0.62 17.38 -17.18
CA LYS A 132 -0.60 18.70 -17.82
C LYS A 132 0.07 19.77 -16.95
N GLU A 133 -0.13 19.76 -15.63
CA GLU A 133 0.41 20.76 -14.69
C GLU A 133 1.84 20.45 -14.24
N GLU A 134 2.18 19.16 -14.02
CA GLU A 134 3.45 18.73 -13.40
C GLU A 134 4.31 17.85 -14.32
N GLY A 135 3.80 17.50 -15.50
CA GLY A 135 4.46 16.58 -16.41
C GLY A 135 4.57 15.16 -15.85
N PHE A 136 5.41 14.35 -16.50
CA PHE A 136 5.66 12.96 -16.10
C PHE A 136 6.32 12.86 -14.71
N GLY A 137 7.12 13.85 -14.29
CA GLY A 137 7.72 13.89 -12.96
C GLY A 137 6.69 13.92 -11.83
N GLY A 138 5.54 14.57 -12.04
CA GLY A 138 4.43 14.59 -11.07
C GLY A 138 3.73 13.24 -10.91
N LEU A 139 3.57 12.48 -12.00
CA LEU A 139 2.92 11.15 -11.96
C LEU A 139 3.76 10.10 -11.23
N TYR A 140 5.09 10.22 -11.30
CA TYR A 140 6.02 9.32 -10.62
C TYR A 140 6.53 9.89 -9.28
N LYS A 141 5.96 10.99 -8.80
CA LYS A 141 6.34 11.61 -7.52
C LYS A 141 6.03 10.63 -6.36
N GLY A 142 7.08 10.19 -5.68
CA GLY A 142 7.00 9.17 -4.62
C GLY A 142 7.23 7.73 -5.08
N CYS A 143 7.57 7.49 -6.36
CA CYS A 143 7.99 6.17 -6.86
C CYS A 143 9.18 5.62 -6.08
N SER A 144 10.21 6.46 -5.85
CA SER A 144 11.38 6.10 -5.03
C SER A 144 11.01 5.81 -3.57
N ALA A 145 9.99 6.46 -3.03
CA ALA A 145 9.48 6.21 -1.69
C ALA A 145 8.81 4.84 -1.60
N LEU A 146 8.02 4.50 -2.62
CA LEU A 146 7.33 3.22 -2.71
C LEU A 146 8.33 2.08 -2.92
N LEU A 147 9.33 2.25 -3.80
CA LEU A 147 10.41 1.28 -3.98
C LEU A 147 11.20 1.09 -2.69
N CYS A 148 11.61 2.19 -2.04
CA CYS A 148 12.36 2.11 -0.78
C CYS A 148 11.53 1.39 0.29
N ARG A 149 10.25 1.73 0.43
CA ARG A 149 9.34 1.07 1.36
C ARG A 149 9.20 -0.44 1.08
N ASP A 150 8.94 -0.81 -0.16
CA ASP A 150 8.69 -2.21 -0.54
C ASP A 150 9.96 -3.05 -0.38
N CYS A 151 11.12 -2.52 -0.77
CA CYS A 151 12.42 -3.15 -0.57
C CYS A 151 12.77 -3.28 0.91
N SER A 152 12.64 -2.20 1.69
CA SER A 152 12.93 -2.23 3.12
C SER A 152 11.99 -3.18 3.87
N SER A 153 10.68 -3.10 3.64
CA SER A 153 9.69 -3.96 4.29
C SER A 153 9.93 -5.44 3.98
N SER A 154 10.26 -5.76 2.73
CA SER A 154 10.55 -7.14 2.34
C SER A 154 11.87 -7.63 2.96
N ALA A 155 12.92 -6.81 2.93
CA ALA A 155 14.21 -7.16 3.51
C ALA A 155 14.10 -7.43 5.02
N ILE A 156 13.41 -6.57 5.76
CA ILE A 156 13.20 -6.72 7.21
C ILE A 156 12.36 -7.96 7.50
N TYR A 157 11.27 -8.17 6.74
CA TYR A 157 10.45 -9.36 6.90
C TYR A 157 11.27 -10.64 6.75
N PHE A 158 12.06 -10.76 5.68
CA PHE A 158 12.90 -11.93 5.45
C PHE A 158 14.04 -12.06 6.47
N LEU A 159 14.67 -10.96 6.87
CA LEU A 159 15.74 -10.95 7.86
C LEU A 159 15.22 -11.40 9.23
N THR A 160 14.15 -10.77 9.71
CA THR A 160 13.53 -11.14 10.99
C THR A 160 13.01 -12.57 10.95
N TYR A 161 12.34 -12.97 9.87
CA TYR A 161 11.86 -14.35 9.72
C TYR A 161 13.02 -15.36 9.78
N SER A 162 14.15 -15.07 9.11
CA SER A 162 15.32 -15.96 9.09
C SER A 162 16.01 -16.04 10.45
N VAL A 163 16.21 -14.90 11.11
CA VAL A 163 16.83 -14.84 12.45
C VAL A 163 15.98 -15.57 13.48
N LEU A 164 14.66 -15.32 13.50
CA LEU A 164 13.77 -15.99 14.45
C LEU A 164 13.62 -17.48 14.13
N CYS A 165 13.52 -17.88 12.85
CA CYS A 165 13.52 -19.30 12.52
C CYS A 165 14.81 -19.99 12.97
N ASN A 166 15.97 -19.37 12.76
CA ASN A 166 17.25 -19.96 13.19
C ASN A 166 17.37 -20.03 14.72
N TRP A 167 16.83 -19.06 15.44
CA TRP A 167 16.91 -19.02 16.90
C TRP A 167 15.91 -19.95 17.60
N LEU A 168 14.70 -20.10 17.03
CA LEU A 168 13.64 -20.94 17.60
C LEU A 168 13.62 -22.38 17.06
N THR A 169 14.39 -22.71 16.02
CA THR A 169 14.47 -24.09 15.51
C THR A 169 15.48 -24.88 16.35
N PRO A 170 15.06 -25.96 17.04
CA PRO A 170 15.97 -26.80 17.81
C PRO A 170 17.03 -27.46 16.93
N GLU A 171 18.25 -27.58 17.42
CA GLU A 171 19.34 -28.30 16.73
C GLU A 171 18.89 -29.73 16.38
N GLY A 172 18.94 -30.07 15.09
CA GLY A 172 18.58 -31.41 14.58
C GLY A 172 17.27 -31.51 13.76
N LYS A 173 16.46 -30.45 13.63
CA LYS A 173 15.28 -30.45 12.72
C LYS A 173 15.49 -29.52 11.52
N ASN A 174 15.47 -30.09 10.30
CA ASN A 174 15.61 -29.37 9.04
C ASN A 174 14.36 -28.54 8.63
N LYS A 175 13.28 -28.56 9.43
CA LYS A 175 12.05 -27.80 9.16
C LYS A 175 11.57 -27.13 10.46
N PRO A 176 11.34 -25.80 10.45
CA PRO A 176 10.77 -25.11 11.60
C PRO A 176 9.35 -25.66 11.87
N GLY A 177 9.03 -25.90 13.13
CA GLY A 177 7.69 -26.33 13.54
C GLY A 177 6.64 -25.27 13.20
N PHE A 178 5.39 -25.67 13.03
CA PHE A 178 4.28 -24.77 12.66
C PHE A 178 4.17 -23.54 13.59
N LEU A 179 4.33 -23.75 14.90
CA LEU A 179 4.34 -22.67 15.90
C LEU A 179 5.53 -21.72 15.74
N VAL A 180 6.71 -22.25 15.40
CA VAL A 180 7.92 -21.43 15.16
C VAL A 180 7.71 -20.55 13.93
N VAL A 181 7.14 -21.09 12.85
CA VAL A 181 6.81 -20.34 11.64
C VAL A 181 5.75 -19.27 11.91
N LEU A 182 4.73 -19.56 12.71
CA LEU A 182 3.70 -18.59 13.09
C LEU A 182 4.27 -17.45 13.93
N LEU A 183 5.07 -17.76 14.95
CA LEU A 183 5.67 -16.75 15.82
C LEU A 183 6.72 -15.91 15.08
N SER A 184 7.58 -16.56 14.27
CA SER A 184 8.59 -15.86 13.47
C SER A 184 7.96 -14.97 12.40
N GLY A 185 6.91 -15.45 11.72
CA GLY A 185 6.14 -14.67 10.75
C GLY A 185 5.40 -13.51 11.40
N GLY A 186 4.80 -13.71 12.58
CA GLY A 186 4.12 -12.66 13.34
C GLY A 186 5.06 -11.53 13.77
N PHE A 187 6.19 -11.86 14.40
CA PHE A 187 7.20 -10.89 14.81
C PHE A 187 7.85 -10.18 13.61
N ALA A 188 8.16 -10.91 12.55
CA ALA A 188 8.64 -10.33 11.29
C ALA A 188 7.65 -9.33 10.70
N GLY A 189 6.35 -9.66 10.75
CA GLY A 189 5.29 -8.74 10.35
C GLY A 189 5.27 -7.46 11.18
N VAL A 190 5.32 -7.54 12.51
CA VAL A 190 5.30 -6.37 13.39
C VAL A 190 6.50 -5.45 13.15
N LEU A 191 7.71 -6.02 13.03
CA LEU A 191 8.92 -5.23 12.78
C LEU A 191 8.92 -4.60 11.37
N ALA A 192 8.47 -5.35 10.36
CA ALA A 192 8.33 -4.82 9.00
C ALA A 192 7.34 -3.64 8.96
N TRP A 193 6.20 -3.75 9.65
CA TRP A 193 5.22 -2.66 9.74
C TRP A 193 5.73 -1.45 10.53
N GLY A 194 6.50 -1.66 11.60
CA GLY A 194 7.12 -0.59 12.37
C GLY A 194 8.05 0.30 11.51
N LEU A 195 8.77 -0.31 10.56
CA LEU A 195 9.68 0.39 9.64
C LEU A 195 8.99 0.88 8.36
N ALA A 196 7.90 0.24 7.92
CA ALA A 196 7.11 0.70 6.77
C ALA A 196 6.27 1.95 7.10
N THR A 197 5.75 2.04 8.33
CA THR A 197 4.89 3.15 8.78
C THR A 197 5.52 4.55 8.60
N PRO A 198 6.77 4.83 9.02
CA PRO A 198 7.38 6.15 8.80
C PRO A 198 7.50 6.48 7.29
N MET A 199 7.82 5.48 6.46
CA MET A 199 7.88 5.65 5.00
C MET A 199 6.51 5.97 4.40
N ASP A 200 5.45 5.31 4.86
CA ASP A 200 4.07 5.59 4.42
C ASP A 200 3.63 7.03 4.79
N VAL A 201 4.02 7.52 5.98
CA VAL A 201 3.74 8.90 6.40
C VAL A 201 4.48 9.91 5.53
N ILE A 202 5.79 9.71 5.29
CA ILE A 202 6.60 10.59 4.44
C ILE A 202 6.08 10.60 3.00
N LYS A 203 5.76 9.42 2.45
CA LYS A 203 5.17 9.29 1.11
C LYS A 203 3.85 10.05 1.02
N SER A 204 2.98 9.89 2.00
CA SER A 204 1.68 10.58 2.04
C SER A 204 1.89 12.10 2.02
N ARG A 205 2.77 12.64 2.88
CA ARG A 205 3.10 14.08 2.92
C ARG A 205 3.65 14.60 1.60
N LEU A 206 4.56 13.85 0.96
CA LEU A 206 5.16 14.24 -0.32
C LEU A 206 4.13 14.20 -1.47
N GLN A 207 3.20 13.25 -1.46
CA GLN A 207 2.13 13.13 -2.47
C GLN A 207 1.03 14.18 -2.30
N THR A 208 0.89 14.73 -1.10
CA THR A 208 -0.05 15.84 -0.79
C THR A 208 0.53 17.23 -0.99
N ASP A 209 1.83 17.36 -1.27
CA ASP A 209 2.48 18.64 -1.58
C ASP A 209 1.99 19.14 -2.96
N GLU A 210 1.13 20.16 -2.96
CA GLU A 210 0.50 20.73 -4.16
C GLU A 210 1.50 21.51 -5.03
N SER A 211 1.32 21.43 -6.35
CA SER A 211 2.08 22.24 -7.30
C SER A 211 1.70 23.70 -7.22
N GLY A 212 2.53 24.46 -6.50
CA GLY A 212 2.39 25.90 -6.27
C GLY A 212 3.30 26.37 -5.14
N GLN A 213 3.56 25.51 -4.14
CA GLN A 213 4.55 25.74 -3.10
C GLN A 213 5.32 24.44 -2.84
N HIS A 214 6.26 24.07 -3.72
CA HIS A 214 7.13 22.91 -3.51
C HIS A 214 7.91 23.04 -2.19
N LYS A 215 7.30 22.63 -1.08
CA LYS A 215 7.83 22.81 0.27
C LYS A 215 8.91 21.76 0.57
N TYR A 216 8.89 20.65 -0.18
CA TYR A 216 9.84 19.56 -0.02
C TYR A 216 10.57 19.25 -1.33
N LYS A 217 11.91 19.42 -1.31
CA LYS A 217 12.79 19.11 -2.45
C LYS A 217 13.04 17.61 -2.65
N GLY A 218 12.61 16.75 -1.73
CA GLY A 218 12.80 15.31 -1.80
C GLY A 218 12.37 14.57 -0.54
N LEU A 219 12.49 13.23 -0.56
CA LEU A 219 12.08 12.35 0.56
C LEU A 219 12.85 12.64 1.85
N ILE A 220 14.17 12.75 1.75
CA ILE A 220 15.05 13.00 2.90
C ILE A 220 14.78 14.39 3.48
N HIS A 221 14.54 15.38 2.62
CA HIS A 221 14.18 16.73 3.05
C HIS A 221 12.82 16.75 3.77
N CYS A 222 11.82 16.03 3.23
CA CYS A 222 10.51 15.89 3.87
C CYS A 222 10.60 15.18 5.22
N ALA A 223 11.39 14.11 5.30
CA ALA A 223 11.61 13.37 6.54
C ALA A 223 12.29 14.24 7.60
N ARG A 224 13.40 14.89 7.25
CA ARG A 224 14.16 15.76 8.14
C ARG A 224 13.32 16.93 8.64
N GLU A 225 12.61 17.61 7.74
CA GLU A 225 11.80 18.76 8.10
C GLU A 225 10.59 18.36 8.95
N SER A 226 9.96 17.21 8.65
CA SER A 226 8.85 16.70 9.47
C SER A 226 9.30 16.34 10.88
N VAL A 227 10.48 15.73 11.03
CA VAL A 227 11.05 15.42 12.35
C VAL A 227 11.46 16.70 13.09
N ARG A 228 12.00 17.69 12.38
CA ARG A 228 12.40 18.97 12.98
C ARG A 228 11.21 19.80 13.46
N GLN A 229 10.10 19.81 12.70
CA GLN A 229 8.92 20.63 13.02
C GLN A 229 7.96 19.96 14.00
N GLU A 230 7.75 18.65 13.90
CA GLU A 230 6.71 17.93 14.66
C GLU A 230 7.27 16.78 15.54
N GLY A 231 8.57 16.53 15.49
CA GLY A 231 9.24 15.47 16.26
C GLY A 231 9.10 14.07 15.65
N VAL A 232 9.82 13.11 16.24
CA VAL A 232 9.85 11.70 15.78
C VAL A 232 8.47 11.02 15.91
N LYS A 233 7.64 11.44 16.88
CA LYS A 233 6.29 10.90 17.08
C LYS A 233 5.38 11.10 15.87
N VAL A 234 5.67 12.10 15.02
CA VAL A 234 4.87 12.35 13.82
C VAL A 234 4.96 11.20 12.81
N LEU A 235 6.09 10.48 12.78
CA LEU A 235 6.32 9.36 11.87
C LEU A 235 5.51 8.12 12.24
N PHE A 236 5.11 7.99 13.50
CA PHE A 236 4.22 6.93 13.99
C PHE A 236 2.76 7.39 14.10
N LYS A 237 2.48 8.65 13.75
CA LYS A 237 1.15 9.24 13.80
C LYS A 237 0.29 8.64 12.69
N GLY A 238 -0.47 7.60 13.05
CA GLY A 238 -1.25 6.80 12.10
C GLY A 238 -1.08 5.29 12.30
N LEU A 239 -0.06 4.85 13.05
CA LEU A 239 0.16 3.44 13.38
C LEU A 239 -1.07 2.84 14.05
N GLY A 240 -1.63 3.50 15.07
CA GLY A 240 -2.84 3.03 15.75
C GLY A 240 -4.07 2.94 14.85
N LEU A 241 -4.24 3.90 13.92
CA LEU A 241 -5.34 3.86 12.94
C LEU A 241 -5.14 2.74 11.92
N ASN A 242 -3.89 2.51 11.49
CA ASN A 242 -3.52 1.41 10.62
C ASN A 242 -3.69 0.06 11.32
N CYS A 243 -3.31 -0.08 12.59
CA CYS A 243 -3.55 -1.29 13.39
C CYS A 243 -5.05 -1.57 13.56
N MET A 244 -5.84 -0.55 13.90
CA MET A 244 -7.29 -0.65 14.03
C MET A 244 -7.97 -1.01 12.69
N ARG A 245 -7.39 -0.58 11.56
CA ARG A 245 -7.85 -0.98 10.22
C ARG A 245 -7.34 -2.37 9.81
N ALA A 246 -6.11 -2.72 10.16
CA ALA A 246 -5.48 -3.98 9.83
C ALA A 246 -6.14 -5.14 10.57
N PHE A 247 -6.63 -4.91 11.79
CA PHE A 247 -7.27 -5.94 12.60
C PHE A 247 -8.52 -6.55 11.91
N PRO A 248 -9.53 -5.77 11.48
CA PRO A 248 -10.65 -6.29 10.69
C PRO A 248 -10.23 -6.90 9.36
N VAL A 249 -9.26 -6.29 8.66
CA VAL A 249 -8.79 -6.80 7.36
C VAL A 249 -8.14 -8.18 7.52
N ASN A 250 -7.26 -8.33 8.51
CA ASN A 250 -6.61 -9.60 8.81
C ASN A 250 -7.63 -10.65 9.28
N MET A 251 -8.63 -10.25 10.09
CA MET A 251 -9.71 -11.15 10.50
C MET A 251 -10.46 -11.71 9.29
N VAL A 252 -10.86 -10.85 8.34
CA VAL A 252 -11.54 -11.29 7.12
C VAL A 252 -10.65 -12.20 6.27
N VAL A 253 -9.35 -11.91 6.17
CA VAL A 253 -8.40 -12.75 5.43
C VAL A 253 -8.29 -14.14 6.05
N PHE A 254 -8.12 -14.23 7.38
CA PHE A 254 -8.04 -15.52 8.08
C PHE A 254 -9.34 -16.32 7.97
N VAL A 255 -10.50 -15.68 8.14
CA VAL A 255 -11.82 -16.33 7.96
C VAL A 255 -11.98 -16.85 6.54
N THR A 256 -11.61 -16.05 5.54
CA THR A 256 -11.68 -16.46 4.13
C THR A 256 -10.75 -17.64 3.85
N TYR A 257 -9.52 -17.59 4.37
CA TYR A 257 -8.54 -18.66 4.20
C TYR A 257 -9.02 -19.98 4.83
N GLU A 258 -9.55 -19.95 6.05
CA GLU A 258 -10.13 -21.14 6.69
C GLU A 258 -11.37 -21.66 5.95
N ALA A 259 -12.26 -20.77 5.50
CA ALA A 259 -13.44 -21.17 4.75
C ALA A 259 -13.06 -21.88 3.45
N VAL A 260 -12.08 -21.36 2.71
CA VAL A 260 -11.56 -21.97 1.49
C VAL A 260 -10.90 -23.32 1.78
N LEU A 261 -10.04 -23.41 2.80
CA LEU A 261 -9.43 -24.69 3.19
C LEU A 261 -10.46 -25.75 3.56
N ARG A 262 -11.48 -25.38 4.35
CA ARG A 262 -12.57 -26.29 4.73
C ARG A 262 -13.36 -26.75 3.51
N PHE A 263 -13.60 -25.87 2.54
CA PHE A 263 -14.30 -26.20 1.30
C PHE A 263 -13.48 -27.16 0.43
N THR A 264 -12.19 -26.89 0.25
CA THR A 264 -11.29 -27.77 -0.51
C THR A 264 -11.12 -29.14 0.14
N ASN A 265 -11.00 -29.19 1.47
CA ASN A 265 -10.93 -30.47 2.21
C ASN A 265 -12.23 -31.28 2.13
N ARG A 266 -13.40 -30.62 2.02
CA ARG A 266 -14.68 -31.30 1.77
C ARG A 266 -14.86 -31.79 0.34
N LEU A 267 -14.14 -31.23 -0.63
CA LEU A 267 -14.14 -31.68 -2.03
C LEU A 267 -13.13 -32.79 -2.29
N THR A 268 -12.14 -32.94 -1.41
CA THR A 268 -11.05 -33.92 -1.52
C THR A 268 -11.32 -35.19 -0.70
N ASN A 269 -12.23 -35.13 0.28
CA ASN A 269 -12.80 -36.28 0.99
C ASN A 269 -14.15 -36.67 0.36
#